data_AF-A0A7V0V0F2-F1
#
_entry.id   AF-A0A7V0V0F2-F1
#
_cell.length_a   1.000
_cell.length_b   1.000
_cell.length_c   1.000
_cell.angle_alpha   90.00
_cell.angle_beta   90.00
_cell.angle_gamma   90.00
#
_symmetry.space_group_name_H-M   'P 1'
#
loop_
_entity.id
_entity.type
_entity.pdbx_description
1 polymer ?
#
loop_
_entity_poly.entity_id
_entity_poly.type
_entity_poly.pdbx_seq_one_letter_code
_entity_poly.pdbx_strand_id
1 'polypeptide(L)'
;MVYPTGPFDRRVLEQGPDRWLRAQALEVMAAALKAADPAEAVRRHVRREGDLFHVEGEVYDLRRYRRIFVVGAGKGSAPMAEALEEILGERLSGGVLNVKDGYMRPLRRIRVHEARHPVPDERGLAGTREMLALLQDAGPDDLVIAVISGGGSALLVAPAQGVTLADLQCLTDLLLRSGATIGEMNAVRKHLSQVKGGQLARAAAPAMLVALILSDVVGSPLDVIASGPTAPDESTFAEAWAVLERYGLVDQAPPAVVAHLQRGLRGDVPETPKPGDPVLARVTNVIVGSNRLAALAALARAAELGMHTLLLSTFVEGEAREVGRVLAGVAREVAQHDQPLPRPACIVAGGETTVTVRGSGLGGRNQEVA
;
A
#
# COMPACT_ATOMS: atom_id res chain seq x y z
N MET A 1 -20.20 22.23 15.98
CA MET A 1 -19.55 21.36 16.99
C MET A 1 -18.09 21.25 16.62
N VAL A 2 -17.22 21.82 17.45
CA VAL A 2 -15.78 21.80 17.25
C VAL A 2 -15.28 20.41 17.65
N TYR A 3 -14.78 19.66 16.69
CA TYR A 3 -14.15 18.35 16.94
C TYR A 3 -12.89 18.58 17.79
N PRO A 4 -12.63 17.77 18.83
CA PRO A 4 -11.30 17.72 19.43
C PRO A 4 -10.39 16.94 18.47
N THR A 5 -9.83 17.62 17.47
CA THR A 5 -8.67 17.16 16.71
C THR A 5 -7.42 17.45 17.57
N GLY A 6 -7.26 16.70 18.65
CA GLY A 6 -6.02 16.68 19.44
C GLY A 6 -5.29 15.36 19.20
N PRO A 7 -3.95 15.35 19.01
CA PRO A 7 -3.19 14.12 19.15
C PRO A 7 -3.44 13.55 20.55
N PHE A 8 -3.48 12.23 20.66
CA PHE A 8 -3.52 11.48 21.93
C PHE A 8 -2.83 12.24 23.09
N ASP A 9 -3.58 12.61 24.14
CA ASP A 9 -3.02 13.33 25.29
C ASP A 9 -2.13 12.39 26.12
N ARG A 10 -0.82 12.47 25.88
CA ARG A 10 0.18 11.63 26.55
C ARG A 10 0.15 11.76 28.07
N ARG A 11 -0.40 12.85 28.63
CA ARG A 11 -0.51 13.07 30.08
C ARG A 11 -1.36 12.02 30.79
N VAL A 12 -2.31 11.39 30.10
CA VAL A 12 -3.11 10.28 30.65
C VAL A 12 -2.25 9.06 30.98
N LEU A 13 -1.11 8.90 30.29
CA LEU A 13 -0.16 7.82 30.55
C LEU A 13 0.89 8.16 31.61
N GLU A 14 0.95 9.42 32.05
CA GLU A 14 1.97 9.93 32.97
C GLU A 14 1.55 9.85 34.45
N GLN A 15 0.34 9.38 34.76
CA GLN A 15 -0.19 9.28 36.13
C GLN A 15 -0.53 7.83 36.52
N GLY A 16 -0.40 7.52 37.81
CA GLY A 16 -0.80 6.25 38.41
C GLY A 16 0.34 5.24 38.64
N PRO A 17 0.05 4.10 39.31
CA PRO A 17 1.05 3.11 39.71
C PRO A 17 1.76 2.43 38.52
N ASP A 18 1.09 2.34 37.36
CA ASP A 18 1.62 1.66 36.15
C ASP A 18 2.32 2.62 35.16
N ARG A 19 2.67 3.83 35.60
CA ARG A 19 3.29 4.87 34.75
C ARG A 19 4.51 4.34 33.98
N TRP A 20 5.34 3.55 34.63
CA TRP A 20 6.55 2.98 34.02
C TRP A 20 6.23 2.00 32.88
N LEU A 21 5.25 1.09 33.08
CA LEU A 21 4.81 0.16 32.03
C LEU A 21 4.18 0.89 30.85
N ARG A 22 3.39 1.95 31.10
CA ARG A 22 2.82 2.77 30.04
C ARG A 22 3.90 3.49 29.23
N ALA A 23 4.93 4.02 29.89
CA ALA A 23 6.08 4.63 29.21
C ALA A 23 6.80 3.62 28.31
N GLN A 24 7.05 2.40 28.79
CA GLN A 24 7.64 1.35 27.96
C GLN A 24 6.76 0.98 26.76
N ALA A 25 5.45 0.83 26.96
CA ALA A 25 4.51 0.55 25.87
C ALA A 25 4.50 1.66 24.80
N LEU A 26 4.62 2.93 25.22
CA LEU A 26 4.74 4.06 24.29
C LEU A 26 6.04 4.02 23.49
N GLU A 27 7.16 3.64 24.10
CA GLU A 27 8.44 3.51 23.39
C GLU A 27 8.38 2.39 22.35
N VAL A 28 7.80 1.25 22.71
CA VAL A 28 7.56 0.13 21.79
C VAL A 28 6.66 0.56 20.63
N MET A 29 5.56 1.26 20.92
CA MET A 29 4.67 1.81 19.89
C MET A 29 5.38 2.84 19.00
N ALA A 30 6.21 3.72 19.58
CA ALA A 30 6.96 4.71 18.83
C ALA A 30 7.97 4.07 17.86
N ALA A 31 8.64 2.98 18.28
CA ALA A 31 9.52 2.21 17.41
C ALA A 31 8.75 1.58 16.24
N ALA A 32 7.57 1.00 16.51
CA ALA A 32 6.69 0.44 15.48
C ALA A 32 6.25 1.51 14.46
N LEU A 33 5.82 2.68 14.95
CA LEU A 33 5.40 3.80 14.11
C LEU A 33 6.56 4.37 13.29
N LYS A 34 7.75 4.53 13.88
CA LYS A 34 8.95 4.95 13.14
C LYS A 34 9.31 3.96 12.04
N ALA A 35 9.17 2.65 12.31
CA ALA A 35 9.40 1.62 11.31
C ALA A 35 8.30 1.55 10.22
N ALA A 36 7.16 2.19 10.42
CA ALA A 36 6.11 2.37 9.42
C ALA A 36 6.14 3.76 8.77
N ASP A 37 6.98 4.69 9.24
CA ASP A 37 7.09 6.02 8.65
C ASP A 37 7.58 5.90 7.20
N PRO A 38 6.89 6.51 6.22
CA PRO A 38 7.20 6.29 4.81
C PRO A 38 8.60 6.78 4.41
N ALA A 39 9.07 7.90 4.97
CA ALA A 39 10.39 8.44 4.63
C ALA A 39 11.51 7.60 5.28
N GLU A 40 11.35 7.24 6.55
CA GLU A 40 12.29 6.36 7.26
C GLU A 40 12.31 4.94 6.69
N ALA A 41 11.18 4.45 6.14
CA ALA A 41 11.11 3.21 5.40
C ALA A 41 12.02 3.23 4.17
N VAL A 42 11.96 4.30 3.37
CA VAL A 42 12.86 4.48 2.22
C VAL A 42 14.31 4.54 2.68
N ARG A 43 14.65 5.39 3.67
CA ARG A 43 16.04 5.58 4.13
C ARG A 43 16.69 4.29 4.68
N ARG A 44 15.90 3.34 5.18
CA ARG A 44 16.41 2.03 5.64
C ARG A 44 16.78 1.08 4.51
N HIS A 45 16.02 1.09 3.43
CA HIS A 45 16.18 0.13 2.32
C HIS A 45 16.98 0.73 1.15
N VAL A 46 17.08 2.06 1.11
CA VAL A 46 17.67 2.82 0.02
C VAL A 46 18.77 3.72 0.54
N ARG A 47 19.95 3.64 -0.07
CA ARG A 47 21.06 4.56 0.18
C ARG A 47 21.85 4.83 -1.08
N ARG A 48 22.61 5.92 -1.10
CA ARG A 48 23.49 6.27 -2.20
C ARG A 48 24.91 6.52 -1.70
N GLU A 49 25.87 5.88 -2.34
CA GLU A 49 27.30 6.02 -2.08
C GLU A 49 28.00 6.46 -3.38
N GLY A 50 28.23 7.77 -3.53
CA GLY A 50 28.74 8.33 -4.78
C GLY A 50 27.75 8.15 -5.93
N ASP A 51 28.10 7.34 -6.94
CA ASP A 51 27.20 6.98 -8.05
C ASP A 51 26.55 5.60 -7.88
N LEU A 52 26.77 4.91 -6.76
CA LEU A 52 26.16 3.63 -6.47
C LEU A 52 24.86 3.86 -5.69
N PHE A 53 23.75 3.43 -6.26
CA PHE A 53 22.44 3.47 -5.64
C PHE A 53 22.08 2.08 -5.16
N HIS A 54 21.95 1.90 -3.85
CA HIS A 54 21.67 0.62 -3.22
C HIS A 54 20.19 0.55 -2.87
N VAL A 55 19.52 -0.53 -3.27
CA VAL A 55 18.13 -0.82 -2.90
C VAL A 55 18.03 -2.29 -2.51
N GLU A 56 17.71 -2.56 -1.25
CA GLU A 56 17.49 -3.93 -0.73
C GLU A 56 18.58 -4.95 -1.15
N GLY A 57 19.84 -4.58 -0.98
CA GLY A 57 20.99 -5.42 -1.33
C GLY A 57 21.42 -5.36 -2.80
N GLU A 58 20.54 -4.90 -3.70
CA GLU A 58 20.88 -4.67 -5.11
C GLU A 58 21.60 -3.33 -5.30
N VAL A 59 22.48 -3.26 -6.30
CA VAL A 59 23.31 -2.09 -6.58
C VAL A 59 23.14 -1.63 -8.03
N TYR A 60 22.73 -0.37 -8.18
CA TYR A 60 22.52 0.29 -9.46
C TYR A 60 23.61 1.35 -9.66
N ASP A 61 24.45 1.18 -10.68
CA ASP A 61 25.42 2.21 -11.09
C ASP A 61 24.69 3.34 -11.82
N LEU A 62 24.48 4.46 -11.13
CA LEU A 62 23.70 5.58 -11.64
C LEU A 62 24.28 6.15 -12.94
N ARG A 63 25.59 6.03 -13.20
CA ARG A 63 26.22 6.55 -14.44
C ARG A 63 25.72 5.86 -15.70
N ARG A 64 25.15 4.67 -15.58
CA ARG A 64 24.55 3.92 -16.70
C ARG A 64 23.20 4.46 -17.11
N TYR A 65 22.56 5.26 -16.26
CA TYR A 65 21.24 5.80 -16.53
C TYR A 65 21.31 7.26 -16.97
N ARG A 66 20.65 7.54 -18.09
CA ARG A 66 20.50 8.89 -18.65
C ARG A 66 19.57 9.72 -17.78
N ARG A 67 18.40 9.18 -17.40
CA ARG A 67 17.41 9.85 -16.56
C ARG A 67 16.95 8.93 -15.44
N ILE A 68 16.63 9.54 -14.30
CA ILE A 68 16.05 8.86 -13.15
C ILE A 68 14.74 9.56 -12.81
N PHE A 69 13.65 8.79 -12.77
CA PHE A 69 12.32 9.32 -12.51
C PHE A 69 11.68 8.69 -11.29
N VAL A 70 10.86 9.46 -10.59
CA VAL A 70 9.99 8.95 -9.53
C VAL A 70 8.53 9.06 -9.96
N VAL A 71 7.81 7.95 -9.91
CA VAL A 71 6.36 7.91 -10.17
C VAL A 71 5.64 7.18 -9.04
N GLY A 72 4.32 7.33 -8.93
CA GLY A 72 3.53 6.50 -8.03
C GLY A 72 2.44 7.25 -7.28
N ALA A 73 1.81 6.55 -6.34
CA ALA A 73 0.65 7.08 -5.65
C ALA A 73 0.42 6.45 -4.28
N GLY A 74 -0.28 7.18 -3.43
CA GLY A 74 -0.73 6.71 -2.12
C GLY A 74 -0.65 7.79 -1.06
N LYS A 75 -1.09 7.47 0.16
CA LYS A 75 -1.05 8.40 1.30
C LYS A 75 0.39 8.66 1.79
N GLY A 76 1.27 7.67 1.66
CA GLY A 76 2.67 7.76 2.07
C GLY A 76 3.65 8.11 0.95
N SER A 77 3.20 8.27 -0.31
CA SER A 77 4.11 8.42 -1.45
C SER A 77 4.90 9.73 -1.44
N ALA A 78 4.31 10.85 -0.99
CA ALA A 78 5.03 12.12 -0.90
C ALA A 78 6.22 12.08 0.07
N PRO A 79 6.10 11.62 1.33
CA PRO A 79 7.27 11.46 2.20
C PRO A 79 8.29 10.43 1.68
N MET A 80 7.86 9.35 1.01
CA MET A 80 8.78 8.41 0.36
C MET A 80 9.61 9.10 -0.73
N ALA A 81 8.96 9.92 -1.54
CA ALA A 81 9.59 10.66 -2.61
C ALA A 81 10.51 11.78 -2.10
N GLU A 82 10.13 12.46 -1.03
CA GLU A 82 10.98 13.42 -0.33
C GLU A 82 12.33 12.80 0.08
N ALA A 83 12.30 11.60 0.69
CA ALA A 83 13.50 10.86 1.01
C ALA A 83 14.33 10.50 -0.24
N LEU A 84 13.68 10.16 -1.37
CA LEU A 84 14.38 9.91 -2.63
C LEU A 84 15.00 11.18 -3.23
N GLU A 85 14.36 12.34 -3.14
CA GLU A 85 14.96 13.61 -3.57
C GLU A 85 16.23 13.93 -2.78
N GLU A 86 16.22 13.68 -1.46
CA GLU A 86 17.39 13.86 -0.60
C GLU A 86 18.53 12.89 -0.98
N ILE A 87 18.19 11.60 -1.17
CA ILE A 87 19.19 10.55 -1.48
C ILE A 87 19.78 10.74 -2.87
N LEU A 88 18.96 11.01 -3.88
CA LEU A 88 19.39 11.12 -5.28
C LEU A 88 19.90 12.51 -5.65
N GLY A 89 19.46 13.56 -4.94
CA GLY A 89 19.85 14.94 -5.21
C GLY A 89 19.72 15.32 -6.69
N GLU A 90 20.78 15.90 -7.24
CA GLU A 90 20.83 16.34 -8.65
C GLU A 90 20.71 15.21 -9.68
N ARG A 91 20.89 13.94 -9.29
CA ARG A 91 20.74 12.80 -10.21
C ARG A 91 19.28 12.50 -10.54
N LEU A 92 18.35 12.94 -9.69
CA LEU A 92 16.93 12.82 -9.98
C LEU A 92 16.53 13.81 -11.08
N SER A 93 16.00 13.28 -12.19
CA SER A 93 15.60 14.08 -13.35
C SER A 93 14.21 14.71 -13.16
N GLY A 94 13.34 14.07 -12.38
CA GLY A 94 12.01 14.58 -12.05
C GLY A 94 11.05 13.48 -11.64
N GLY A 95 9.77 13.79 -11.58
CA GLY A 95 8.75 12.79 -11.28
C GLY A 95 7.34 13.34 -11.21
N VAL A 96 6.37 12.42 -11.09
CA VAL A 96 4.94 12.75 -10.93
C VAL A 96 4.32 11.83 -9.89
N LEU A 97 3.62 12.38 -8.90
CA LEU A 97 2.95 11.63 -7.83
C LEU A 97 1.49 12.03 -7.66
N ASN A 98 0.67 11.07 -7.25
CA ASN A 98 -0.67 11.32 -6.76
C ASN A 98 -0.77 11.02 -5.27
N VAL A 99 -1.28 11.98 -4.50
CA VAL A 99 -1.54 11.84 -3.06
C VAL A 99 -3.00 12.15 -2.75
N LYS A 100 -3.46 11.73 -1.57
CA LYS A 100 -4.79 12.08 -1.08
C LYS A 100 -4.89 13.58 -0.79
N ASP A 101 -6.07 14.17 -0.96
CA ASP A 101 -6.39 15.52 -0.45
C ASP A 101 -5.87 15.74 0.98
N GLY A 102 -5.09 16.81 1.19
CA GLY A 102 -4.46 17.17 2.46
C GLY A 102 -3.12 16.47 2.75
N TYR A 103 -2.60 15.69 1.80
CA TYR A 103 -1.31 14.98 1.92
C TYR A 103 -0.23 15.58 1.01
N MET A 104 -0.49 16.72 0.36
CA MET A 104 0.53 17.45 -0.40
C MET A 104 1.76 17.75 0.46
N ARG A 105 2.94 17.60 -0.15
CA ARG A 105 4.22 18.10 0.38
C ARG A 105 4.95 18.86 -0.70
N PRO A 106 5.67 19.95 -0.36
CA PRO A 106 6.52 20.63 -1.31
C PRO A 106 7.72 19.73 -1.66
N LEU A 107 7.79 19.30 -2.92
CA LEU A 107 8.92 18.59 -3.49
C LEU A 107 9.62 19.48 -4.53
N ARG A 108 10.92 19.28 -4.73
CA ARG A 108 11.76 20.19 -5.55
C ARG A 108 11.71 19.85 -7.03
N ARG A 109 11.70 18.56 -7.36
CA ARG A 109 11.83 18.00 -8.72
C ARG A 109 10.63 17.15 -9.12
N ILE A 110 9.84 16.72 -8.15
CA ILE A 110 8.68 15.86 -8.36
C ILE A 110 7.39 16.67 -8.29
N ARG A 111 6.57 16.58 -9.33
CA ARG A 111 5.24 17.20 -9.34
C ARG A 111 4.27 16.34 -8.53
N VAL A 112 3.53 16.95 -7.61
CA VAL A 112 2.53 16.27 -6.77
C VAL A 112 1.13 16.74 -7.14
N HIS A 113 0.24 15.80 -7.41
CA HIS A 113 -1.19 16.02 -7.61
C HIS A 113 -1.96 15.53 -6.40
N GLU A 114 -2.89 16.33 -5.90
CA GLU A 114 -3.88 15.89 -4.92
C GLU A 114 -5.12 15.34 -5.61
N ALA A 115 -5.60 14.20 -5.12
CA ALA A 115 -6.74 13.50 -5.66
C ALA A 115 -7.61 12.90 -4.55
N ARG A 116 -8.84 12.56 -4.92
CA ARG A 116 -9.82 12.01 -3.98
C ARG A 116 -9.51 10.55 -3.64
N HIS A 117 -9.72 10.21 -2.38
CA HIS A 117 -9.71 8.85 -1.86
C HIS A 117 -10.78 8.72 -0.78
N PRO A 118 -11.63 7.67 -0.76
CA PRO A 118 -11.41 6.36 -1.40
C PRO A 118 -11.98 6.19 -2.81
N VAL A 119 -12.80 7.12 -3.29
CA VAL A 119 -13.35 7.06 -4.65
C VAL A 119 -12.44 7.86 -5.60
N PRO A 120 -11.96 7.27 -6.72
CA PRO A 120 -11.10 7.97 -7.67
C PRO A 120 -11.80 9.17 -8.31
N ASP A 121 -11.05 10.17 -8.76
CA ASP A 121 -11.56 11.37 -9.44
C ASP A 121 -10.69 11.80 -10.63
N GLU A 122 -11.13 12.83 -11.35
CA GLU A 122 -10.44 13.36 -12.55
C GLU A 122 -9.04 13.89 -12.24
N ARG A 123 -8.79 14.37 -11.01
CA ARG A 123 -7.46 14.84 -10.59
C ARG A 123 -6.47 13.69 -10.50
N GLY A 124 -6.89 12.56 -9.91
CA GLY A 124 -6.10 11.33 -9.90
C GLY A 124 -5.86 10.80 -11.31
N LEU A 125 -6.86 10.88 -12.20
CA LEU A 125 -6.71 10.50 -13.60
C LEU A 125 -5.71 11.39 -14.34
N ALA A 126 -5.78 12.71 -14.15
CA ALA A 126 -4.86 13.67 -14.76
C ALA A 126 -3.41 13.39 -14.36
N GLY A 127 -3.13 13.25 -13.05
CA GLY A 127 -1.79 12.94 -12.58
C GLY A 127 -1.29 11.56 -13.04
N THR A 128 -2.18 10.56 -13.13
CA THR A 128 -1.80 9.23 -13.66
C THR A 128 -1.50 9.29 -15.17
N ARG A 129 -2.21 10.11 -15.94
CA ARG A 129 -1.91 10.35 -17.37
C ARG A 129 -0.54 10.99 -17.55
N GLU A 130 -0.18 11.95 -16.71
CA GLU A 130 1.17 12.54 -16.72
C GLU A 130 2.25 11.52 -16.38
N MET A 131 2.01 10.63 -15.41
CA MET A 131 2.92 9.50 -15.13
C MET A 131 3.06 8.58 -16.34
N LEU A 132 1.96 8.18 -16.97
CA LEU A 132 2.00 7.30 -18.15
C LEU A 132 2.74 7.94 -19.32
N ALA A 133 2.56 9.24 -19.56
CA ALA A 133 3.30 9.96 -20.58
C ALA A 133 4.82 9.98 -20.30
N LEU A 134 5.21 10.17 -19.03
CA LEU A 134 6.61 10.10 -18.61
C LEU A 134 7.21 8.70 -18.79
N LEU A 135 6.44 7.65 -18.47
CA LEU A 135 6.89 6.27 -18.60
C LEU A 135 6.98 5.82 -20.07
N GLN A 136 6.05 6.25 -20.92
CA GLN A 136 6.07 5.94 -22.35
C GLN A 136 7.26 6.59 -23.10
N ASP A 137 7.79 7.70 -22.58
CA ASP A 137 9.01 8.34 -23.08
C ASP A 137 10.29 7.72 -22.49
N ALA A 138 10.19 6.83 -21.51
CA ALA A 138 11.34 6.20 -20.87
C ALA A 138 11.98 5.14 -21.76
N GLY A 139 13.31 5.17 -21.87
CA GLY A 139 14.10 4.25 -22.67
C GLY A 139 14.83 3.19 -21.84
N PRO A 140 15.55 2.26 -22.50
CA PRO A 140 16.28 1.18 -21.82
C PRO A 140 17.43 1.66 -20.93
N ASP A 141 17.88 2.90 -21.12
CA ASP A 141 18.93 3.59 -20.35
C ASP A 141 18.34 4.52 -19.27
N ASP A 142 17.06 4.40 -18.94
CA ASP A 142 16.44 5.15 -17.85
C ASP A 142 16.13 4.24 -16.64
N LEU A 143 16.09 4.86 -15.45
CA LEU A 143 15.69 4.21 -14.20
C LEU A 143 14.40 4.85 -13.69
N VAL A 144 13.37 4.04 -13.49
CA VAL A 144 12.09 4.43 -12.92
C VAL A 144 12.01 3.89 -11.49
N ILE A 145 11.74 4.77 -10.54
CA ILE A 145 11.48 4.41 -9.15
C ILE A 145 9.99 4.64 -8.86
N ALA A 146 9.25 3.56 -8.68
CA ALA A 146 7.84 3.62 -8.32
C ALA A 146 7.70 3.67 -6.78
N VAL A 147 7.01 4.67 -6.23
CA VAL A 147 6.66 4.73 -4.80
C VAL A 147 5.17 4.48 -4.61
N ILE A 148 4.84 3.35 -4.00
CA ILE A 148 3.45 2.89 -3.84
C ILE A 148 3.13 2.75 -2.37
N SER A 149 1.98 3.28 -1.96
CA SER A 149 1.50 3.12 -0.58
C SER A 149 -0.02 3.00 -0.51
N GLY A 150 -0.53 2.79 0.71
CA GLY A 150 -1.95 2.69 1.00
C GLY A 150 -2.81 3.75 0.31
N GLY A 151 -3.92 3.31 -0.28
CA GLY A 151 -4.82 4.14 -1.09
C GLY A 151 -4.45 4.29 -2.58
N GLY A 152 -3.33 3.71 -3.02
CA GLY A 152 -2.90 3.74 -4.43
C GLY A 152 -3.96 3.21 -5.41
N SER A 153 -4.81 2.28 -4.99
CA SER A 153 -5.92 1.74 -5.78
C SER A 153 -6.85 2.82 -6.39
N ALA A 154 -7.13 3.89 -5.64
CA ALA A 154 -7.98 5.00 -6.05
C ALA A 154 -7.16 6.17 -6.63
N LEU A 155 -5.94 6.38 -6.12
CA LEU A 155 -5.10 7.51 -6.52
C LEU A 155 -4.33 7.26 -7.83
N LEU A 156 -3.99 6.01 -8.13
CA LEU A 156 -3.35 5.57 -9.39
C LEU A 156 -4.43 5.00 -10.33
N VAL A 157 -5.14 5.89 -11.01
CA VAL A 157 -6.31 5.55 -11.83
C VAL A 157 -6.11 5.95 -13.29
N ALA A 158 -6.17 4.96 -14.17
CA ALA A 158 -6.24 5.15 -15.60
C ALA A 158 -7.13 4.04 -16.18
N PRO A 159 -8.38 4.34 -16.59
CA PRO A 159 -9.26 3.38 -17.25
C PRO A 159 -8.67 2.87 -18.55
N ALA A 160 -8.98 1.64 -18.94
CA ALA A 160 -8.61 1.09 -20.24
C ALA A 160 -9.17 1.94 -21.40
N GLN A 161 -8.57 1.83 -22.58
CA GLN A 161 -8.99 2.61 -23.74
C GLN A 161 -10.46 2.34 -24.08
N GLY A 162 -11.24 3.42 -24.21
CA GLY A 162 -12.68 3.37 -24.48
C GLY A 162 -13.57 3.30 -23.23
N VAL A 163 -12.99 3.09 -22.04
CA VAL A 163 -13.71 3.10 -20.75
C VAL A 163 -13.50 4.46 -20.08
N THR A 164 -14.55 5.06 -19.53
CA THR A 164 -14.46 6.33 -18.80
C THR A 164 -14.20 6.09 -17.30
N LEU A 165 -13.82 7.15 -16.58
CA LEU A 165 -13.70 7.07 -15.12
C LEU A 165 -15.07 6.83 -14.47
N ALA A 166 -16.13 7.44 -14.99
CA ALA A 166 -17.49 7.23 -14.52
C ALA A 166 -17.94 5.77 -14.68
N ASP A 167 -17.55 5.11 -15.78
CA ASP A 167 -17.84 3.69 -16.00
C ASP A 167 -17.17 2.83 -14.92
N LEU A 168 -15.90 3.09 -14.59
CA LEU A 168 -15.19 2.36 -13.53
C LEU A 168 -15.83 2.59 -12.16
N GLN A 169 -16.23 3.82 -11.85
CA GLN A 169 -16.90 4.14 -10.58
C GLN A 169 -18.24 3.40 -10.47
N CYS A 170 -19.04 3.41 -11.53
CA CYS A 170 -20.31 2.69 -11.61
C CYS A 170 -20.11 1.18 -11.41
N LEU A 171 -19.20 0.56 -12.16
CA LEU A 171 -18.91 -0.87 -12.02
C LEU A 171 -18.40 -1.23 -10.62
N THR A 172 -17.55 -0.37 -10.02
CA THR A 172 -17.04 -0.60 -8.67
C THR A 172 -18.17 -0.59 -7.63
N ASP A 173 -19.12 0.33 -7.75
CA ASP A 173 -20.30 0.37 -6.87
C ASP A 173 -21.19 -0.87 -7.05
N LEU A 174 -21.41 -1.33 -8.29
CA LEU A 174 -22.15 -2.57 -8.58
C LEU A 174 -21.49 -3.79 -7.93
N LEU A 175 -20.18 -3.96 -8.09
CA LEU A 175 -19.43 -5.08 -7.50
C LEU A 175 -19.45 -5.06 -5.96
N LEU A 176 -19.34 -3.88 -5.36
CA LEU A 176 -19.43 -3.75 -3.90
C LEU A 176 -20.82 -4.16 -3.38
N ARG A 177 -21.88 -3.71 -4.06
CA ARG A 177 -23.27 -4.03 -3.69
C ARG A 177 -23.62 -5.50 -3.91
N SER A 178 -22.98 -6.15 -4.89
CA SER A 178 -23.20 -7.58 -5.16
C SER A 178 -22.49 -8.50 -4.15
N GLY A 179 -21.66 -7.95 -3.26
CA GLY A 179 -20.88 -8.73 -2.31
C GLY A 179 -19.71 -9.47 -2.96
N ALA A 180 -19.18 -8.95 -4.07
CA ALA A 180 -17.97 -9.49 -4.69
C ALA A 180 -16.80 -9.43 -3.70
N THR A 181 -16.00 -10.50 -3.67
CA THR A 181 -14.79 -10.55 -2.84
C THR A 181 -13.75 -9.58 -3.37
N ILE A 182 -12.79 -9.19 -2.52
CA ILE A 182 -11.70 -8.29 -2.94
C ILE A 182 -10.86 -8.86 -4.09
N GLY A 183 -10.69 -10.19 -4.14
CA GLY A 183 -9.98 -10.88 -5.21
C GLY A 183 -10.71 -10.76 -6.54
N GLU A 184 -12.02 -11.03 -6.56
CA GLU A 184 -12.87 -10.90 -7.75
C GLU A 184 -12.94 -9.45 -8.25
N MET A 185 -13.12 -8.50 -7.32
CA MET A 185 -13.09 -7.08 -7.64
C MET A 185 -11.75 -6.67 -8.25
N ASN A 186 -10.63 -7.16 -7.71
CA ASN A 186 -9.31 -6.86 -8.24
C ASN A 186 -9.09 -7.48 -9.61
N ALA A 187 -9.54 -8.72 -9.85
CA ALA A 187 -9.51 -9.32 -11.18
C ALA A 187 -10.20 -8.39 -12.20
N VAL A 188 -11.44 -7.98 -11.94
CA VAL A 188 -12.15 -7.04 -12.84
C VAL A 188 -11.42 -5.70 -12.99
N ARG A 189 -10.95 -5.10 -11.89
CA ARG A 189 -10.29 -3.78 -11.90
C ARG A 189 -8.95 -3.78 -12.66
N LYS A 190 -8.18 -4.86 -12.58
CA LYS A 190 -6.89 -5.00 -13.29
C LYS A 190 -7.11 -5.03 -14.81
N HIS A 191 -8.12 -5.78 -15.27
CA HIS A 191 -8.48 -5.93 -16.69
C HIS A 191 -9.21 -4.72 -17.30
N LEU A 192 -9.45 -3.66 -16.52
CA LEU A 192 -10.06 -2.42 -16.98
C LEU A 192 -9.15 -1.21 -16.73
N SER A 193 -7.85 -1.44 -16.51
CA SER A 193 -6.90 -0.39 -16.17
C SER A 193 -5.63 -0.40 -17.03
N GLN A 194 -5.09 0.78 -17.29
CA GLN A 194 -3.80 0.99 -17.94
C GLN A 194 -2.61 0.97 -16.96
N VAL A 195 -2.85 0.86 -15.65
CA VAL A 195 -1.79 0.93 -14.62
C VAL A 195 -1.80 -0.21 -13.61
N LYS A 196 -2.93 -0.90 -13.41
CA LYS A 196 -3.06 -2.01 -12.43
C LYS A 196 -2.63 -3.34 -13.05
N GLY A 197 -2.36 -4.35 -12.22
CA GLY A 197 -2.03 -5.70 -12.68
C GLY A 197 -0.80 -5.74 -13.58
N GLY A 198 0.30 -5.11 -13.17
CA GLY A 198 1.56 -5.07 -13.91
C GLY A 198 1.61 -4.04 -15.04
N GLN A 199 0.51 -3.35 -15.35
CA GLN A 199 0.45 -2.45 -16.48
C GLN A 199 1.31 -1.19 -16.30
N LEU A 200 1.57 -0.73 -15.08
CA LEU A 200 2.54 0.35 -14.83
C LEU A 200 3.96 -0.11 -15.16
N ALA A 201 4.32 -1.35 -14.82
CA ALA A 201 5.58 -1.95 -15.24
C ALA A 201 5.64 -2.08 -16.78
N ARG A 202 4.54 -2.47 -17.42
CA ARG A 202 4.45 -2.48 -18.89
C ARG A 202 4.65 -1.10 -19.51
N ALA A 203 4.08 -0.05 -18.91
CA ALA A 203 4.26 1.31 -19.38
C ALA A 203 5.71 1.82 -19.23
N ALA A 204 6.45 1.31 -18.25
CA ALA A 204 7.85 1.68 -18.02
C ALA A 204 8.84 0.90 -18.91
N ALA A 205 8.46 -0.26 -19.44
CA ALA A 205 9.34 -1.05 -20.28
C ALA A 205 9.72 -0.28 -21.57
N PRO A 206 11.01 -0.30 -21.99
CA PRO A 206 12.08 -1.20 -21.54
C PRO A 206 12.99 -0.65 -20.42
N ALA A 207 12.62 0.45 -19.76
CA ALA A 207 13.40 1.03 -18.65
C ALA A 207 13.52 0.06 -17.47
N MET A 208 14.55 0.26 -16.64
CA MET A 208 14.66 -0.44 -15.36
C MET A 208 13.61 0.13 -14.39
N LEU A 209 12.86 -0.73 -13.69
CA LEU A 209 11.87 -0.29 -12.71
C LEU A 209 12.15 -0.88 -11.33
N VAL A 210 12.23 0.00 -10.33
CA VAL A 210 12.33 -0.37 -8.91
C VAL A 210 11.13 0.19 -8.17
N ALA A 211 10.26 -0.69 -7.65
CA ALA A 211 9.09 -0.32 -6.87
C ALA A 211 9.40 -0.40 -5.36
N LEU A 212 9.31 0.72 -4.67
CA LEU A 212 9.34 0.83 -3.22
C LEU A 212 7.90 0.87 -2.70
N ILE A 213 7.53 -0.10 -1.88
CA ILE A 213 6.14 -0.36 -1.52
C ILE A 213 5.97 -0.30 0.00
N LEU A 214 5.07 0.58 0.45
CA LEU A 214 4.60 0.65 1.83
C LEU A 214 3.23 -0.04 1.92
N SER A 215 3.20 -1.25 2.47
CA SER A 215 2.01 -2.08 2.52
C SER A 215 1.12 -1.76 3.72
N ASP A 216 -0.16 -1.46 3.45
CA ASP A 216 -1.26 -1.43 4.41
C ASP A 216 -2.17 -2.67 4.32
N VAL A 217 -1.74 -3.71 3.59
CA VAL A 217 -2.50 -4.96 3.40
C VAL A 217 -1.87 -6.08 4.24
N VAL A 218 -2.70 -6.82 4.97
CA VAL A 218 -2.29 -8.01 5.74
C VAL A 218 -1.58 -9.01 4.82
N GLY A 219 -0.44 -9.55 5.26
CA GLY A 219 0.41 -10.44 4.46
C GLY A 219 1.24 -9.75 3.36
N SER A 220 0.94 -8.49 3.03
CA SER A 220 1.61 -7.72 1.96
C SER A 220 1.69 -8.39 0.57
N PRO A 221 0.62 -9.02 0.06
CA PRO A 221 0.62 -9.57 -1.29
C PRO A 221 0.74 -8.45 -2.35
N LEU A 222 1.79 -8.53 -3.17
CA LEU A 222 2.16 -7.48 -4.13
C LEU A 222 1.07 -7.20 -5.16
N ASP A 223 0.34 -8.23 -5.60
CA ASP A 223 -0.71 -8.14 -6.62
C ASP A 223 -2.01 -7.47 -6.10
N VAL A 224 -2.16 -7.38 -4.77
CA VAL A 224 -3.29 -6.74 -4.10
C VAL A 224 -2.97 -5.29 -3.73
N ILE A 225 -1.74 -5.00 -3.28
CA ILE A 225 -1.34 -3.64 -2.88
C ILE A 225 -1.47 -2.70 -4.07
N ALA A 226 -2.35 -1.70 -3.94
CA ALA A 226 -2.73 -0.80 -5.03
C ALA A 226 -3.20 -1.51 -6.32
N SER A 227 -3.70 -2.75 -6.20
CA SER A 227 -4.01 -3.65 -7.32
C SER A 227 -2.80 -4.01 -8.19
N GLY A 228 -1.62 -4.10 -7.58
CA GLY A 228 -0.41 -4.68 -8.18
C GLY A 228 0.08 -4.01 -9.44
N PRO A 229 0.28 -2.68 -9.48
CA PRO A 229 0.64 -1.97 -10.71
C PRO A 229 1.99 -2.42 -11.32
N THR A 230 2.88 -2.98 -10.50
CA THR A 230 4.23 -3.43 -10.87
C THR A 230 4.45 -4.93 -10.60
N ALA A 231 3.38 -5.66 -10.27
CA ALA A 231 3.38 -7.08 -9.97
C ALA A 231 2.72 -7.87 -11.10
N PRO A 232 3.07 -9.15 -11.31
CA PRO A 232 2.31 -10.01 -12.21
C PRO A 232 0.87 -10.16 -11.73
N ASP A 233 -0.04 -10.40 -12.68
CA ASP A 233 -1.44 -10.66 -12.41
C ASP A 233 -1.82 -12.05 -12.90
N GLU A 234 -2.11 -12.96 -11.98
CA GLU A 234 -2.51 -14.34 -12.31
C GLU A 234 -3.93 -14.42 -12.89
N SER A 235 -4.78 -13.44 -12.59
CA SER A 235 -6.16 -13.43 -13.08
C SER A 235 -6.25 -13.10 -14.56
N THR A 236 -7.31 -13.50 -15.25
CA THR A 236 -7.48 -13.36 -16.70
C THR A 236 -8.75 -12.60 -17.09
N PHE A 237 -8.84 -12.16 -18.34
CA PHE A 237 -10.08 -11.59 -18.90
C PHE A 237 -11.26 -12.55 -18.76
N ALA A 238 -11.02 -13.87 -18.86
CA ALA A 238 -12.02 -14.90 -18.65
C ALA A 238 -12.57 -14.90 -17.22
N GLU A 239 -11.69 -14.80 -16.22
CA GLU A 239 -12.11 -14.72 -14.82
C GLU A 239 -12.79 -13.38 -14.51
N ALA A 240 -12.27 -12.27 -15.04
CA ALA A 240 -12.93 -10.96 -14.91
C ALA A 240 -14.35 -10.99 -15.49
N TRP A 241 -14.55 -11.62 -16.66
CA TRP A 241 -15.88 -11.81 -17.25
C TRP A 241 -16.77 -12.70 -16.39
N ALA A 242 -16.23 -13.83 -15.91
CA ALA A 242 -16.97 -14.77 -15.06
C ALA A 242 -17.47 -14.12 -13.75
N VAL A 243 -16.76 -13.12 -13.22
CA VAL A 243 -17.25 -12.31 -12.09
C VAL A 243 -18.51 -11.54 -12.47
N LEU A 244 -18.53 -10.86 -13.62
CA LEU A 244 -19.73 -10.14 -14.06
C LEU A 244 -20.92 -11.09 -14.26
N GLU A 245 -20.71 -12.28 -14.83
CA GLU A 245 -21.75 -13.29 -15.00
C GLU A 245 -22.26 -13.83 -13.67
N ARG A 246 -21.35 -14.21 -12.76
CA ARG A 246 -21.65 -14.77 -11.43
C ARG A 246 -22.59 -13.87 -10.62
N TYR A 247 -22.37 -12.56 -10.71
CA TYR A 247 -23.14 -11.56 -9.97
C TYR A 247 -24.28 -10.95 -10.79
N GLY A 248 -24.56 -11.44 -12.01
CA GLY A 248 -25.64 -10.94 -12.86
C GLY A 248 -25.47 -9.48 -13.28
N LEU A 249 -24.21 -9.03 -13.43
CA LEU A 249 -23.86 -7.64 -13.68
C LEU A 249 -23.66 -7.30 -15.17
N VAL A 250 -23.66 -8.29 -16.06
CA VAL A 250 -23.40 -8.07 -17.51
C VAL A 250 -24.33 -7.02 -18.11
N ASP A 251 -25.64 -7.11 -17.84
CA ASP A 251 -26.64 -6.18 -18.37
C ASP A 251 -26.71 -4.84 -17.61
N GLN A 252 -26.10 -4.77 -16.43
CA GLN A 252 -26.09 -3.59 -15.56
C GLN A 252 -24.81 -2.77 -15.71
N ALA A 253 -23.72 -3.41 -16.11
CA ALA A 253 -22.43 -2.79 -16.28
C ALA A 253 -22.46 -1.80 -17.48
N PRO A 254 -21.65 -0.73 -17.43
CA PRO A 254 -21.56 0.20 -18.54
C PRO A 254 -21.19 -0.50 -19.87
N PRO A 255 -21.81 -0.16 -21.01
CA PRO A 255 -21.56 -0.84 -22.28
C PRO A 255 -20.09 -0.84 -22.71
N ALA A 256 -19.35 0.23 -22.39
CA ALA A 256 -17.93 0.34 -22.68
C ALA A 256 -17.08 -0.69 -21.92
N VAL A 257 -17.45 -0.99 -20.66
CA VAL A 257 -16.79 -2.02 -19.84
C VAL A 257 -17.03 -3.40 -20.45
N VAL A 258 -18.30 -3.71 -20.76
CA VAL A 258 -18.69 -5.00 -21.35
C VAL A 258 -17.96 -5.21 -22.68
N ALA A 259 -17.97 -4.19 -23.55
CA ALA A 259 -17.26 -4.24 -24.83
C ALA A 259 -15.75 -4.43 -24.67
N HIS A 260 -15.13 -3.79 -23.67
CA HIS A 260 -13.70 -3.96 -23.39
C HIS A 260 -13.37 -5.39 -22.94
N LEU A 261 -14.11 -5.95 -22.00
CA LEU A 261 -13.88 -7.32 -21.53
C LEU A 261 -14.10 -8.34 -22.65
N GLN A 262 -15.15 -8.18 -23.46
CA GLN A 262 -15.40 -9.05 -24.61
C GLN A 262 -14.29 -8.97 -25.67
N ARG A 263 -13.70 -7.79 -25.88
CA ARG A 263 -12.49 -7.64 -26.71
C ARG A 263 -11.31 -8.42 -26.13
N GLY A 264 -11.11 -8.35 -24.81
CA GLY A 264 -10.11 -9.16 -24.11
C GLY A 264 -10.32 -10.67 -24.31
N LEU A 265 -11.57 -11.16 -24.17
CA LEU A 265 -11.92 -12.58 -24.40
C LEU A 265 -11.60 -13.07 -25.82
N ARG A 266 -11.71 -12.19 -26.82
CA ARG A 266 -11.37 -12.50 -28.21
C ARG A 266 -9.87 -12.37 -28.53
N GLY A 267 -9.07 -11.84 -27.59
CA GLY A 267 -7.66 -11.55 -27.80
C GLY A 267 -7.39 -10.25 -28.56
N ASP A 268 -8.39 -9.37 -28.72
CA ASP A 268 -8.25 -8.05 -29.37
C ASP A 268 -7.49 -7.04 -28.49
N VAL A 269 -7.35 -7.34 -27.20
CA VAL A 269 -6.63 -6.55 -26.20
C VAL A 269 -5.67 -7.52 -25.50
N PRO A 270 -4.38 -7.16 -25.34
CA PRO A 270 -3.43 -8.03 -24.66
C PRO A 270 -3.81 -8.18 -23.20
N GLU A 271 -3.54 -9.38 -22.68
CA GLU A 271 -3.75 -9.69 -21.27
C GLU A 271 -2.85 -8.84 -20.34
N THR A 272 -3.21 -8.71 -19.07
CA THR A 272 -2.33 -8.15 -18.03
C THR A 272 -1.03 -8.96 -17.92
N PRO A 273 0.13 -8.33 -17.64
CA PRO A 273 1.39 -9.05 -17.46
C PRO A 273 1.29 -10.26 -16.54
N LYS A 274 1.59 -11.44 -17.09
CA LYS A 274 1.56 -12.72 -16.37
C LYS A 274 2.87 -13.04 -15.68
N PRO A 275 2.87 -13.96 -14.69
CA PRO A 275 4.12 -14.51 -14.19
C PRO A 275 5.00 -15.02 -15.34
N GLY A 276 6.24 -14.56 -15.39
CA GLY A 276 7.19 -14.88 -16.46
C GLY A 276 7.10 -14.01 -17.73
N ASP A 277 6.20 -13.02 -17.79
CA ASP A 277 6.17 -12.05 -18.89
C ASP A 277 7.51 -11.27 -18.94
N PRO A 278 8.20 -11.21 -20.11
CA PRO A 278 9.46 -10.51 -20.26
C PRO A 278 9.44 -9.04 -19.83
N VAL A 279 8.26 -8.41 -19.84
CA VAL A 279 8.09 -7.03 -19.38
C VAL A 279 8.43 -6.84 -17.89
N LEU A 280 8.32 -7.91 -17.10
CA LEU A 280 8.61 -7.92 -15.67
C LEU A 280 10.07 -8.28 -15.37
N ALA A 281 10.87 -8.67 -16.38
CA ALA A 281 12.26 -9.09 -16.18
C ALA A 281 13.19 -7.97 -15.66
N ARG A 282 12.79 -6.71 -15.84
CA ARG A 282 13.50 -5.50 -15.37
C ARG A 282 12.78 -4.81 -14.21
N VAL A 283 11.95 -5.54 -13.48
CA VAL A 283 11.16 -5.02 -12.37
C VAL A 283 11.62 -5.62 -11.05
N THR A 284 12.03 -4.77 -10.12
CA THR A 284 12.31 -5.16 -8.73
C THR A 284 11.25 -4.56 -7.81
N ASN A 285 10.54 -5.38 -7.05
CA ASN A 285 9.55 -4.93 -6.06
C ASN A 285 10.12 -5.12 -4.65
N VAL A 286 10.12 -4.05 -3.85
CA VAL A 286 10.66 -4.02 -2.48
C VAL A 286 9.61 -3.52 -1.51
N ILE A 287 9.24 -4.36 -0.54
CA ILE A 287 8.38 -3.94 0.58
C ILE A 287 9.25 -3.18 1.60
N VAL A 288 9.26 -1.86 1.53
CA VAL A 288 10.06 -1.01 2.42
C VAL A 288 9.41 -0.79 3.80
N GLY A 289 8.12 -1.07 3.90
CA GLY A 289 7.39 -1.02 5.17
C GLY A 289 6.11 -1.85 5.12
N SER A 290 5.77 -2.47 6.25
CA SER A 290 4.59 -3.32 6.40
C SER A 290 4.22 -3.47 7.86
N ASN A 291 3.02 -4.01 8.15
CA ASN A 291 2.61 -4.40 9.48
C ASN A 291 3.67 -5.29 10.18
N ARG A 292 4.22 -6.26 9.44
CA ARG A 292 5.25 -7.16 9.97
C ARG A 292 6.53 -6.41 10.35
N LEU A 293 7.01 -5.51 9.50
CA LEU A 293 8.22 -4.73 9.80
C LEU A 293 8.02 -3.81 11.01
N ALA A 294 6.83 -3.21 11.15
CA ALA A 294 6.47 -2.43 12.33
C ALA A 294 6.41 -3.30 13.61
N ALA A 295 5.83 -4.50 13.51
CA ALA A 295 5.77 -5.44 14.63
C ALA A 295 7.16 -5.93 15.05
N LEU A 296 8.05 -6.22 14.10
CA LEU A 296 9.43 -6.60 14.39
C LEU A 296 10.22 -5.47 15.07
N ALA A 297 10.03 -4.22 14.65
CA ALA A 297 10.64 -3.07 15.30
C ALA A 297 10.12 -2.87 16.74
N ALA A 298 8.82 -3.12 16.96
CA ALA A 298 8.22 -3.12 18.30
C ALA A 298 8.89 -4.15 19.22
N LEU A 299 9.05 -5.39 18.72
CA LEU A 299 9.70 -6.46 19.48
C LEU A 299 11.17 -6.15 19.77
N ALA A 300 11.91 -5.65 18.78
CA ALA A 300 13.30 -5.24 18.99
C ALA A 300 13.41 -4.19 20.09
N ARG A 301 12.55 -3.15 20.06
CA ARG A 301 12.53 -2.15 21.12
C ARG A 301 12.14 -2.72 22.48
N ALA A 302 11.18 -3.64 22.52
CA ALA A 302 10.78 -4.28 23.76
C ALA A 302 11.91 -5.13 24.38
N ALA A 303 12.68 -5.83 23.54
CA ALA A 303 13.84 -6.60 23.97
C ALA A 303 14.94 -5.70 24.53
N GLU A 304 15.22 -4.55 23.89
CA GLU A 304 16.15 -3.54 24.40
C GLU A 304 15.75 -2.97 25.77
N LEU A 305 14.44 -2.94 26.07
CA LEU A 305 13.88 -2.54 27.36
C LEU A 305 13.90 -3.67 28.41
N GLY A 306 14.48 -4.83 28.07
CA GLY A 306 14.63 -5.97 28.99
C GLY A 306 13.42 -6.90 29.07
N MET A 307 12.47 -6.81 28.13
CA MET A 307 11.30 -7.70 28.10
C MET A 307 11.56 -8.96 27.27
N HIS A 308 10.95 -10.07 27.66
CA HIS A 308 10.75 -11.22 26.80
C HIS A 308 9.68 -10.89 25.75
N THR A 309 9.92 -11.26 24.50
CA THR A 309 9.10 -10.78 23.39
C THR A 309 8.50 -11.92 22.59
N LEU A 310 7.22 -11.82 22.25
CA LEU A 310 6.53 -12.77 21.38
C LEU A 310 5.78 -12.04 20.27
N LEU A 311 6.09 -12.38 19.01
CA LEU A 311 5.22 -12.05 17.88
C LEU A 311 4.09 -13.08 17.84
N LEU A 312 2.89 -12.73 18.28
CA LEU A 312 1.77 -13.66 18.27
C LEU A 312 1.34 -13.98 16.82
N SER A 313 1.12 -12.93 16.03
CA SER A 313 0.81 -13.04 14.60
C SER A 313 0.84 -11.65 13.95
N THR A 314 1.04 -11.60 12.64
CA THR A 314 0.83 -10.41 11.78
C THR A 314 -0.39 -10.56 10.86
N PHE A 315 -1.22 -11.58 11.15
CA PHE A 315 -2.43 -11.98 10.40
C PHE A 315 -3.66 -11.98 11.31
N VAL A 316 -3.69 -11.14 12.36
CA VAL A 316 -4.83 -11.08 13.26
C VAL A 316 -6.01 -10.38 12.57
N GLU A 317 -7.03 -11.15 12.21
CA GLU A 317 -8.26 -10.69 11.58
C GLU A 317 -9.47 -11.20 12.37
N GLY A 318 -10.64 -10.57 12.17
CA GLY A 318 -11.89 -10.93 12.83
C GLY A 318 -12.52 -9.77 13.62
N GLU A 319 -13.60 -10.06 14.33
CA GLU A 319 -14.36 -9.06 15.08
C GLU A 319 -13.53 -8.54 16.27
N ALA A 320 -13.32 -7.22 16.31
CA ALA A 320 -12.43 -6.52 17.25
C ALA A 320 -12.67 -6.91 18.72
N ARG A 321 -13.92 -6.96 19.16
CA ARG A 321 -14.29 -7.31 20.55
C ARG A 321 -13.88 -8.73 20.94
N GLU A 322 -13.92 -9.66 19.99
CA GLU A 322 -13.56 -11.07 20.26
C GLU A 322 -12.04 -11.23 20.28
N VAL A 323 -11.33 -10.53 19.37
CA VAL A 323 -9.87 -10.46 19.39
C VAL A 323 -9.36 -9.85 20.71
N GLY A 324 -9.98 -8.77 21.20
CA GLY A 324 -9.63 -8.18 22.49
C GLY A 324 -9.75 -9.16 23.66
N ARG A 325 -10.83 -9.96 23.71
CA ARG A 325 -11.00 -11.02 24.72
C ARG A 325 -9.91 -12.09 24.65
N VAL A 326 -9.54 -12.52 23.45
CA VAL A 326 -8.47 -13.50 23.25
C VAL A 326 -7.13 -12.94 23.72
N LEU A 327 -6.77 -11.72 23.34
CA LEU A 327 -5.54 -11.07 23.78
C LEU A 327 -5.50 -10.88 25.30
N ALA A 328 -6.62 -10.52 25.93
CA ALA A 328 -6.74 -10.43 27.38
C ALA A 328 -6.56 -11.79 28.07
N GLY A 329 -7.06 -12.87 27.45
CA GLY A 329 -6.83 -14.24 27.91
C GLY A 329 -5.35 -14.60 27.91
N VAL A 330 -4.64 -14.33 26.81
CA VAL A 330 -3.19 -14.56 26.71
C VAL A 330 -2.41 -13.72 27.73
N ALA A 331 -2.76 -12.45 27.92
CA ALA A 331 -2.13 -11.60 28.93
C ALA A 331 -2.35 -12.11 30.36
N ARG A 332 -3.53 -12.67 30.64
CA ARG A 332 -3.85 -13.28 31.95
C ARG A 332 -3.02 -14.54 32.20
N GLU A 333 -2.82 -15.37 31.17
CA GLU A 333 -1.96 -16.56 31.25
C GLU A 333 -0.52 -16.18 31.60
N VAL A 334 0.05 -15.15 30.95
CA VAL A 334 1.39 -14.64 31.27
C VAL A 334 1.44 -14.12 32.71
N ALA A 335 0.43 -13.38 33.14
CA ALA A 335 0.39 -12.79 34.48
C ALA A 335 0.33 -13.83 35.61
N GLN A 336 -0.34 -14.97 35.36
CA GLN A 336 -0.58 -16.01 36.37
C GLN A 336 0.46 -17.14 36.32
N HIS A 337 0.97 -17.44 35.12
CA HIS A 337 1.72 -18.68 34.87
C HIS A 337 3.03 -18.48 34.09
N ASP A 338 3.39 -17.24 33.73
CA ASP A 338 4.63 -16.94 33.00
C ASP A 338 4.73 -17.72 31.66
N GLN A 339 3.57 -17.95 31.03
CA GLN A 339 3.42 -18.66 29.75
C GLN A 339 2.55 -17.84 28.78
N PRO A 340 2.80 -17.91 27.46
CA PRO A 340 3.86 -18.67 26.78
C PRO A 340 5.25 -18.04 26.88
N LEU A 341 5.39 -16.93 27.60
CA LEU A 341 6.66 -16.24 27.83
C LEU A 341 6.76 -15.74 29.28
N PRO A 342 7.95 -15.78 29.90
CA PRO A 342 8.14 -15.29 31.26
C PRO A 342 8.05 -13.77 31.33
N ARG A 343 7.64 -13.25 32.49
CA ARG A 343 7.66 -11.80 32.77
C ARG A 343 9.09 -11.31 33.05
N PRO A 344 9.41 -10.05 32.75
CA PRO A 344 8.56 -9.05 32.09
C PRO A 344 8.36 -9.37 30.60
N ALA A 345 7.12 -9.29 30.12
CA ALA A 345 6.71 -9.83 28.83
C ALA A 345 6.08 -8.75 27.94
N CYS A 346 6.37 -8.80 26.64
CA CYS A 346 5.75 -8.01 25.60
C CYS A 346 5.24 -8.93 24.48
N ILE A 347 3.93 -8.87 24.22
CA ILE A 347 3.30 -9.61 23.12
C ILE A 347 2.89 -8.60 22.06
N VAL A 348 3.30 -8.83 20.83
CA VAL A 348 2.91 -8.01 19.67
C VAL A 348 1.98 -8.83 18.80
N ALA A 349 0.80 -8.28 18.53
CA ALA A 349 -0.18 -8.82 17.61
C ALA A 349 -0.49 -7.75 16.55
N GLY A 350 -0.30 -8.09 15.29
CA GLY A 350 -0.55 -7.23 14.15
C GLY A 350 -1.61 -7.85 13.22
N GLY A 351 -2.42 -7.00 12.61
CA GLY A 351 -3.40 -7.40 11.61
C GLY A 351 -4.42 -6.29 11.38
N GLU A 352 -5.62 -6.67 10.94
CA GLU A 352 -6.69 -5.74 10.57
C GLU A 352 -8.04 -6.31 11.04
N THR A 353 -8.46 -5.94 12.26
CA THR A 353 -9.77 -6.35 12.79
C THR A 353 -10.90 -5.52 12.19
N THR A 354 -12.12 -6.03 12.30
CA THR A 354 -13.34 -5.35 11.83
C THR A 354 -14.31 -5.12 12.98
N VAL A 355 -15.24 -4.18 12.78
CA VAL A 355 -16.34 -3.91 13.71
C VAL A 355 -17.64 -4.05 12.96
N THR A 356 -18.51 -4.95 13.41
CA THR A 356 -19.89 -5.00 12.95
C THR A 356 -20.67 -3.86 13.62
N VAL A 357 -20.86 -2.76 12.89
CA VAL A 357 -21.55 -1.57 13.41
C VAL A 357 -23.03 -1.87 13.62
N ARG A 358 -23.48 -1.81 14.88
CA ARG A 358 -24.88 -2.06 15.29
C ARG A 358 -25.58 -0.85 15.90
N GLY A 359 -24.88 0.27 16.07
CA GLY A 359 -25.40 1.46 16.74
C GLY A 359 -24.77 2.75 16.21
N SER A 360 -25.12 3.87 16.84
CA SER A 360 -24.71 5.22 16.46
C SER A 360 -23.56 5.80 17.31
N GLY A 361 -22.88 4.95 18.10
CA GLY A 361 -21.75 5.36 18.91
C GLY A 361 -20.53 5.78 18.07
N LEU A 362 -19.60 6.50 18.71
CA LEU A 362 -18.31 6.83 18.12
C LEU A 362 -17.26 5.83 18.61
N GLY A 363 -16.47 5.29 17.69
CA GLY A 363 -15.49 4.26 18.02
C GLY A 363 -14.62 3.85 16.84
N GLY A 364 -13.82 2.82 17.03
CA GLY A 364 -13.08 2.15 15.97
C GLY A 364 -12.49 0.83 16.44
N ARG A 365 -12.09 -0.03 15.51
CA ARG A 365 -11.61 -1.39 15.80
C ARG A 365 -10.54 -1.49 16.90
N ASN A 366 -9.54 -0.62 16.90
CA ASN A 366 -8.48 -0.65 17.92
C ASN A 366 -8.97 -0.17 19.29
N GLN A 367 -9.99 0.69 19.32
CA GLN A 367 -10.63 1.14 20.56
C GLN A 367 -11.59 0.08 21.13
N GLU A 368 -12.11 -0.82 20.30
CA GLU A 368 -12.95 -1.93 20.73
C GLU A 368 -12.15 -3.17 21.13
N VAL A 369 -10.92 -3.32 20.62
CA VAL A 369 -9.94 -4.32 21.09
C VAL A 369 -9.43 -3.97 22.50
N ALA A 370 -9.13 -2.69 22.74
CA ALA A 370 -8.62 -2.17 24.01
C ALA A 370 -9.74 -2.04 25.05
#